data_AF-A0A7W1RCL0-F1
#
_entry.id   AF-A0A7W1RCL0-F1
#
_cell.length_a   1.000
_cell.length_b   1.000
_cell.length_c   1.000
_cell.angle_alpha   90.00
_cell.angle_beta   90.00
_cell.angle_gamma   90.00
#
_symmetry.space_group_name_H-M   'P 1'
#
loop_
_entity.id
_entity.type
_entity.pdbx_description
1 polymer ?
#
loop_
_entity_poly.entity_id
_entity_poly.type
_entity_poly.pdbx_seq_one_letter_code
_entity_poly.pdbx_strand_id
1 'polypeptide(L)'
;ADIAQAIARAGAPARWLAVGDGAVRFRTVLEHAGVDVPDDDDPRHGVSAAAICRLAAASTPAGSAQLLPDYRRRPDAELTLERAAAKA
;
A
#
# COMPACT_ATOMS: atom_id res chain seq x y z
N ALA A 1 1.22 5.47 -14.84
CA ALA A 1 2.49 6.17 -14.57
C ALA A 1 3.57 5.11 -14.44
N ASP A 2 4.74 5.35 -15.03
CA ASP A 2 5.89 4.46 -14.93
C ASP A 2 6.35 4.36 -13.47
N ILE A 3 6.58 3.14 -12.99
CA ILE A 3 7.02 2.85 -11.62
C ILE A 3 8.33 3.58 -11.31
N ALA A 4 9.26 3.64 -12.28
CA ALA A 4 10.53 4.37 -12.13
C ALA A 4 10.30 5.87 -11.89
N GLN A 5 9.33 6.45 -12.58
CA GLN A 5 8.99 7.86 -12.45
C GLN A 5 8.29 8.17 -11.13
N ALA A 6 7.50 7.22 -10.60
CA ALA A 6 6.91 7.34 -9.27
C ALA A 6 7.98 7.29 -8.17
N ILE A 7 8.96 6.38 -8.28
CA ILE A 7 10.10 6.28 -7.35
C ILE A 7 10.92 7.57 -7.36
N ALA A 8 11.26 8.09 -8.53
CA ALA A 8 12.03 9.33 -8.66
C ALA A 8 11.33 10.55 -8.03
N ARG A 9 9.99 10.62 -8.10
CA ARG A 9 9.18 11.70 -7.52
C ARG A 9 9.00 11.59 -6.00
N ALA A 10 9.08 10.38 -5.46
CA ALA A 10 8.82 10.14 -4.04
C ALA A 10 9.91 10.72 -3.13
N GLY A 11 11.11 10.99 -3.67
CA GLY A 11 12.20 11.70 -3.00
C GLY A 11 12.56 11.13 -1.62
N ALA A 12 13.39 10.08 -1.56
CA ALA A 12 14.06 9.57 -0.35
C ALA A 12 15.01 8.40 -0.76
N PRO A 13 15.50 7.58 0.18
CA PRO A 13 16.85 7.42 0.75
C PRO A 13 17.90 6.78 -0.20
N ALA A 14 19.11 6.49 0.30
CA ALA A 14 20.21 5.87 -0.49
C ALA A 14 19.81 4.55 -1.19
N ARG A 15 18.81 3.82 -0.66
CA ARG A 15 18.22 2.64 -1.31
C ARG A 15 16.79 2.38 -0.83
N TRP A 16 15.89 2.06 -1.76
CA TRP A 16 14.50 1.71 -1.48
C TRP A 16 14.34 0.19 -1.33
N LEU A 17 13.38 -0.25 -0.51
CA LEU A 17 12.97 -1.64 -0.38
C LEU A 17 11.51 -1.79 -0.85
N ALA A 18 11.26 -2.66 -1.82
CA ALA A 18 9.92 -3.01 -2.28
C ALA A 18 9.53 -4.41 -1.80
N VAL A 19 8.34 -4.49 -1.20
CA VAL A 19 7.76 -5.72 -0.66
C VAL A 19 6.32 -5.91 -1.15
N GLY A 20 5.80 -7.13 -1.03
CA GLY A 20 4.49 -7.55 -1.52
C GLY A 20 4.53 -8.25 -2.88
N ASP A 21 3.40 -8.85 -3.27
CA ASP A 21 3.26 -9.60 -4.53
C ASP A 21 3.57 -8.73 -5.76
N GLY A 22 3.25 -7.43 -5.69
CA GLY A 22 3.62 -6.47 -6.73
C GLY A 22 5.14 -6.32 -6.87
N ALA A 23 5.89 -6.35 -5.77
CA ALA A 23 7.35 -6.27 -5.81
C ALA A 23 7.95 -7.51 -6.47
N VAL A 24 7.46 -8.70 -6.12
CA VAL A 24 7.86 -9.98 -6.75
C VAL A 24 7.54 -9.95 -8.24
N ARG A 25 6.29 -9.62 -8.60
CA ARG A 25 5.81 -9.59 -9.99
C ARG A 25 6.60 -8.63 -10.89
N PHE A 26 7.04 -7.50 -10.34
CA PHE A 26 7.75 -6.45 -11.08
C PHE A 26 9.23 -6.34 -10.69
N ARG A 27 9.81 -7.40 -10.09
CA ARG A 27 11.19 -7.44 -9.57
C ARG A 27 12.19 -6.82 -10.52
N THR A 28 12.24 -7.30 -11.75
CA THR A 28 13.20 -6.84 -12.76
C THR A 28 13.12 -5.33 -12.97
N VAL A 29 11.91 -4.76 -13.08
CA VAL A 29 11.72 -3.32 -13.29
C VAL A 29 12.18 -2.52 -12.07
N LEU A 30 11.88 -3.02 -10.87
CA LEU A 30 12.23 -2.38 -9.59
C LEU A 30 13.74 -2.41 -9.34
N GLU A 31 14.39 -3.55 -9.55
CA GLU A 31 15.83 -3.72 -9.38
C GLU A 31 16.62 -2.88 -10.40
N HIS A 32 16.15 -2.78 -11.66
CA HIS A 32 16.74 -1.87 -12.64
C HIS A 32 16.62 -0.39 -12.23
N ALA A 33 15.60 -0.04 -11.46
CA ALA A 33 15.44 1.30 -10.87
C ALA A 33 16.22 1.48 -9.56
N GLY A 34 17.04 0.50 -9.15
CA GLY A 34 17.87 0.56 -7.94
C GLY A 34 17.15 0.19 -6.64
N VAL A 35 15.94 -0.36 -6.73
CA VAL A 35 15.13 -0.79 -5.58
C VAL A 35 15.47 -2.23 -5.20
N ASP A 36 15.64 -2.48 -3.91
CA ASP A 36 15.77 -3.83 -3.37
C ASP A 36 14.45 -4.56 -3.35
N VAL A 37 14.48 -5.82 -3.79
CA VAL A 37 13.37 -6.75 -3.65
C VAL A 37 13.90 -8.00 -2.95
N PRO A 38 13.40 -8.37 -1.75
CA PRO A 38 13.76 -9.61 -1.07
C PRO A 38 13.46 -10.85 -1.91
N ASP A 39 13.94 -12.03 -1.51
CA ASP A 39 13.59 -13.31 -2.16
C ASP A 39 12.07 -13.55 -2.16
N ASP A 40 11.58 -14.30 -3.15
CA ASP A 40 10.13 -14.47 -3.39
C ASP A 40 9.37 -15.05 -2.18
N ASP A 41 10.02 -15.88 -1.36
CA ASP A 41 9.47 -16.52 -0.17
C ASP A 41 9.71 -15.73 1.12
N ASP A 42 10.32 -14.54 1.03
CA ASP A 42 10.60 -13.72 2.20
C ASP A 42 9.29 -13.28 2.87
N PRO A 43 9.13 -13.49 4.19
CA PRO A 43 7.90 -13.18 4.91
C PRO A 43 7.54 -11.69 4.90
N ARG A 44 8.47 -10.80 4.55
CA ARG A 44 8.21 -9.36 4.39
C ARG A 44 7.27 -9.05 3.22
N HIS A 45 7.09 -9.97 2.27
CA HIS A 45 6.07 -9.81 1.24
C HIS A 45 4.63 -9.94 1.79
N GLY A 46 4.45 -10.52 2.97
CA GLY A 46 3.16 -10.66 3.64
C GLY A 46 2.86 -9.56 4.66
N VAL A 47 1.58 -9.43 5.02
CA VAL A 47 1.13 -8.59 6.14
C VAL A 47 1.22 -9.38 7.45
N SER A 48 1.95 -8.86 8.44
CA SER A 48 2.08 -9.49 9.75
C SER A 48 1.11 -8.90 10.78
N ALA A 49 0.22 -9.73 11.32
CA ALA A 49 -0.66 -9.34 12.43
C ALA A 49 0.14 -8.87 13.65
N ALA A 50 1.25 -9.53 13.98
CA ALA A 50 2.11 -9.13 15.08
C ALA A 50 2.75 -7.75 14.85
N ALA A 51 3.15 -7.44 13.61
CA ALA A 51 3.66 -6.11 13.28
C ALA A 51 2.57 -5.04 13.43
N ILE A 52 1.34 -5.32 13.01
CA ILE A 52 0.19 -4.43 13.20
C ILE A 52 -0.05 -4.17 14.70
N CYS A 53 -0.06 -5.22 15.53
CA CYS A 53 -0.24 -5.08 16.97
C CYS A 53 0.87 -4.24 17.62
N ARG A 54 2.13 -4.41 17.20
CA ARG A 54 3.24 -3.59 17.69
C ARG A 54 3.10 -2.11 17.28
N LEU A 55 2.69 -1.84 16.04
CA LEU A 55 2.42 -0.48 15.58
C LEU A 55 1.28 0.16 16.37
N ALA A 56 0.20 -0.59 16.62
CA ALA A 56 -0.93 -0.12 17.41
C ALA A 56 -0.55 0.15 18.88
N ALA A 57 0.32 -0.67 19.47
CA ALA A 57 0.82 -0.45 20.83
C ALA A 57 1.71 0.81 20.94
N ALA A 58 2.34 1.22 19.84
CA ALA A 58 3.18 2.42 19.77
C ALA A 58 2.42 3.69 19.34
N SER A 59 1.14 3.58 18.96
CA SER A 59 0.33 4.70 18.49
C SER A 59 -0.61 5.24 19.57
N THR A 60 -1.06 6.48 19.38
CA THR A 60 -2.13 7.06 20.22
C THR A 60 -3.48 6.48 19.79
N PRO A 61 -4.27 5.89 20.71
CA PRO A 61 -5.62 5.43 20.38
C PRO A 61 -6.49 6.58 19.87
N ALA A 62 -7.21 6.32 18.77
CA ALA A 62 -8.19 7.24 18.20
C ALA A 62 -9.61 6.66 18.35
N GLY A 63 -10.60 7.55 18.50
CA GLY A 63 -12.00 7.12 18.48
C GLY A 63 -12.39 6.58 17.10
N SER A 64 -13.30 5.62 17.03
CA SER A 64 -13.72 5.00 15.76
C SER A 64 -14.24 6.02 14.73
N ALA A 65 -14.90 7.07 15.18
CA ALA A 65 -15.37 8.17 14.31
C ALA A 65 -14.25 9.00 13.69
N GLN A 66 -13.02 8.94 14.24
CA GLN A 66 -11.84 9.62 13.71
C GLN A 66 -11.08 8.76 12.69
N LEU A 67 -11.41 7.47 12.59
CA LEU A 67 -10.79 6.55 11.65
C LEU A 67 -11.42 6.70 10.26
N LEU A 68 -10.88 7.64 9.47
CA LEU A 68 -11.30 7.87 8.10
C LEU A 68 -10.36 7.16 7.12
N PRO A 69 -10.87 6.43 6.11
CA PRO A 69 -10.03 5.87 5.06
C PRO A 69 -9.37 6.97 4.21
N ASP A 70 -8.09 6.81 3.87
CA ASP A 70 -7.46 7.60 2.80
C ASP A 70 -7.87 7.02 1.43
N TYR A 71 -9.05 7.43 0.98
CA TYR A 71 -9.59 7.01 -0.30
C TYR A 71 -8.75 7.56 -1.45
N ARG A 72 -7.93 6.69 -2.04
CA ARG A 72 -7.15 6.99 -3.26
C ARG A 72 -8.00 7.04 -4.53
N ARG A 73 -9.24 6.54 -4.46
CA ARG A 73 -10.28 6.57 -5.48
C ARG A 73 -11.63 6.80 -4.81
N ARG A 74 -12.64 7.18 -5.59
CA ARG A 74 -14.02 7.28 -5.12
C ARG A 74 -14.45 6.00 -4.37
N PRO A 75 -15.10 6.12 -3.19
CA PRO A 75 -15.56 4.97 -2.43
C PRO A 75 -16.55 4.11 -3.22
N ASP A 76 -16.32 2.80 -3.24
CA ASP A 76 -17.18 1.86 -3.95
C ASP A 76 -18.61 1.80 -3.36
N ALA A 77 -18.76 2.17 -2.08
CA ALA A 77 -20.06 2.29 -1.41
C ALA A 77 -20.96 3.35 -2.07
N GLU A 78 -20.39 4.48 -2.48
CA GLU A 78 -21.15 5.53 -3.18
C GLU A 78 -21.63 5.07 -4.55
N LEU A 79 -20.74 4.40 -5.32
CA LEU A 79 -21.09 3.82 -6.62
C LEU A 79 -22.25 2.83 -6.50
N THR A 80 -22.29 2.09 -5.39
CA THR A 80 -23.35 1.13 -5.11
C THR A 80 -24.67 1.84 -4.79
N LEU A 81 -24.65 2.90 -3.98
CA LEU A 81 -25.83 3.69 -3.64
C LEU A 81 -26.46 4.35 -4.87
N GLU A 82 -25.65 4.94 -5.76
CA GLU A 82 -26.14 5.56 -7.00
C GLU A 82 -26.85 4.57 -7.92
N ARG A 83 -26.28 3.38 -8.09
CA ARG A 83 -26.89 2.31 -8.88
C ARG A 83 -28.22 1.86 -8.29
N ALA A 84 -28.33 1.80 -6.97
CA ALA A 84 -29.58 1.46 -6.31
C ALA A 84 -30.63 2.56 -6.51
N ALA A 85 -30.24 3.84 -6.38
CA ALA A 85 -31.13 4.98 -6.62
C ALA A 85 -31.60 5.08 -8.07
N ALA A 86 -30.73 4.76 -9.05
CA ALA A 86 -31.09 4.78 -10.48
C ALA A 86 -32.03 3.64 -10.90
N LYS A 87 -32.22 2.62 -10.04
CA LYS A 87 -33.14 1.49 -10.28
C LYS A 87 -34.52 1.70 -9.63
N ALA A 88 -34.62 2.65 -8.70
CA ALA A 88 -35.87 3.03 -8.03
C ALA A 88 -36.69 3.99 -8.90
#